data_AF-G8B9B3-F1
#
_entry.id   AF-G8B9B3-F1
#
_cell.length_a   1.000
_cell.length_b   1.000
_cell.length_c   1.000
_cell.angle_alpha   90.00
_cell.angle_beta   90.00
_cell.angle_gamma   90.00
#
_symmetry.space_group_name_H-M   'P 1'
#
loop_
_entity.id
_entity.type
_entity.pdbx_description
1 polymer ?
#
loop_
_entity_poly.entity_id
_entity_poly.type
_entity_poly.pdbx_seq_one_letter_code
_entity_poly.pdbx_strand_id
1 'polypeptide(L)'
;MVSLIELLYRFDTYLTSRLEANSFTSNLLITPTSKFITEILVLTFIGLLSYEIIYWSGIYLNLWEYHAKDVFTEVPIHCAHVNIRLNIIDRTNEVRLKEYYDIKNKSRYHNLLYWKQLSDLNANLFRLNKFVKYYFEFSPDDFEMNKEPEFGSTISHLRNKILKLFNESELYRDYERDDVVPNDVKIFNNQYKEVSIGENENYLSKCNIETGNTIDAIVVL
;
A
#
# COMPACT_ATOMS: atom_id res chain seq x y z
N MET A 1 37.58 -12.11 35.85
CA MET A 1 37.43 -12.39 34.41
C MET A 1 36.57 -13.65 34.32
N VAL A 2 35.29 -13.54 33.97
CA VAL A 2 34.37 -14.69 33.94
C VAL A 2 34.78 -15.56 32.75
N SER A 3 35.03 -16.84 32.98
CA SER A 3 35.38 -17.75 31.88
C SER A 3 34.16 -18.02 31.00
N LEU A 4 34.38 -18.30 29.71
CA LEU A 4 33.31 -18.69 28.78
C LEU A 4 32.49 -19.89 29.31
N ILE A 5 33.17 -20.83 29.97
CA ILE A 5 32.57 -22.03 30.57
C ILE A 5 31.62 -21.64 31.71
N GLU A 6 32.03 -20.70 32.55
CA GLU A 6 31.21 -20.24 33.66
C GLU A 6 29.96 -19.47 33.17
N LEU A 7 30.09 -18.73 32.07
CA LEU A 7 28.97 -18.04 31.44
C LEU A 7 27.97 -19.01 30.81
N LEU A 8 28.46 -20.05 30.13
CA LEU A 8 27.62 -21.12 29.58
C LEU A 8 26.88 -21.88 30.69
N TYR A 9 27.56 -22.18 31.80
CA TYR A 9 26.94 -22.87 32.93
C TYR A 9 25.84 -22.04 33.60
N ARG A 10 26.07 -20.73 33.78
CA ARG A 10 25.06 -19.81 34.30
C ARG A 10 23.85 -19.70 33.37
N PHE A 11 24.10 -19.70 32.06
CA PHE A 11 23.05 -19.64 31.05
C PHE A 11 22.23 -20.93 31.00
N ASP A 12 22.87 -22.10 31.00
CA ASP A 12 22.22 -23.42 31.11
C ASP A 12 21.32 -23.50 32.34
N THR A 13 21.85 -23.08 33.50
CA THR A 13 21.10 -23.06 34.77
C THR A 13 19.87 -22.14 34.67
N TYR A 14 20.05 -20.95 34.08
CA TYR A 14 18.96 -20.01 33.87
C TYR A 14 17.89 -20.59 32.93
N LEU A 15 18.29 -21.14 31.79
CA LEU A 15 17.37 -21.70 30.80
C LEU A 15 16.60 -22.90 31.37
N THR A 16 17.31 -23.81 32.04
CA THR A 16 16.71 -24.96 32.75
C THR A 16 15.66 -24.49 33.74
N SER A 17 15.99 -23.50 34.60
CA SER A 17 15.04 -22.98 35.60
C SER A 17 13.76 -22.37 35.00
N ARG A 18 13.84 -21.83 33.78
CA ARG A 18 12.67 -21.29 33.06
C ARG A 18 11.84 -22.40 32.42
N LEU A 19 12.49 -23.43 31.89
CA LEU A 19 11.82 -24.59 31.30
C LEU A 19 11.21 -25.51 32.38
N GLU A 20 11.74 -25.54 33.59
CA GLU A 20 11.13 -26.28 34.71
C GLU A 20 9.90 -25.60 35.31
N ALA A 21 9.68 -24.31 35.02
CA ALA A 21 8.59 -23.54 35.62
C ALA A 21 7.18 -23.99 35.20
N ASN A 22 7.07 -24.82 34.15
CA ASN A 22 5.79 -25.36 33.67
C ASN A 22 5.86 -26.90 33.57
N SER A 23 4.78 -27.58 33.95
CA SER A 23 4.70 -29.04 33.98
C SER A 23 4.91 -29.67 32.61
N PHE A 24 4.50 -29.00 31.53
CA PHE A 24 4.70 -29.49 30.16
C PHE A 24 6.17 -29.49 29.73
N THR A 25 6.92 -28.45 30.08
CA THR A 25 8.33 -28.29 29.70
C THR A 25 9.28 -29.01 30.66
N SER A 26 8.90 -29.17 31.93
CA SER A 26 9.64 -29.96 32.92
C SER A 26 9.79 -31.43 32.49
N ASN A 27 8.75 -32.02 31.89
CA ASN A 27 8.81 -33.40 31.37
C ASN A 27 9.85 -33.58 30.24
N LEU A 28 10.21 -32.51 29.54
CA LEU A 28 11.22 -32.54 28.46
C LEU A 28 12.66 -32.53 29.01
N LEU A 29 12.86 -32.32 30.31
CA LEU A 29 14.17 -32.21 30.95
C LEU A 29 14.56 -33.45 31.77
N ILE A 30 13.71 -34.48 31.80
CA ILE A 30 13.89 -35.67 32.66
C ILE A 30 15.21 -36.40 32.36
N THR A 31 15.61 -36.48 31.10
CA THR A 31 16.85 -37.14 30.68
C THR A 31 17.86 -36.13 30.14
N PRO A 32 19.18 -36.36 30.33
CA PRO A 32 20.21 -35.46 29.80
C PRO A 32 20.12 -35.25 28.29
N THR A 33 19.78 -36.29 27.54
CA THR A 33 19.60 -36.22 26.08
C THR A 33 18.40 -35.36 25.70
N SER A 34 17.27 -35.52 26.39
CA SER A 34 16.06 -34.72 26.14
C SER A 34 16.27 -33.25 26.52
N LYS A 35 16.98 -32.99 27.63
CA LYS A 35 17.40 -31.64 28.02
C LYS A 35 18.21 -30.98 26.89
N PHE A 36 19.27 -31.63 26.43
CA PHE A 36 20.14 -31.10 25.38
C PHE A 36 19.38 -30.78 24.08
N ILE A 37 18.51 -31.69 23.62
CA ILE A 37 17.69 -31.46 22.42
C ILE A 37 16.76 -30.26 22.61
N THR A 38 16.11 -30.18 23.77
CA THR A 38 15.16 -29.11 24.09
C THR A 38 15.87 -27.75 24.13
N GLU A 39 17.06 -27.68 24.75
CA GLU A 39 17.85 -26.45 24.82
C GLU A 39 18.29 -25.97 23.44
N ILE A 40 18.77 -26.87 22.58
CA ILE A 40 19.12 -26.52 21.20
C ILE A 40 17.91 -25.97 20.45
N LEU A 41 16.75 -26.64 20.53
CA LEU A 41 15.55 -26.20 19.83
C LEU A 41 15.08 -24.81 20.31
N VAL A 42 15.12 -24.56 21.62
CA VAL A 42 14.76 -23.25 22.19
C VAL A 42 15.74 -22.18 21.72
N LEU A 43 17.04 -22.47 21.69
CA LEU A 43 18.04 -21.52 21.21
C LEU A 43 17.89 -21.22 19.72
N THR A 44 17.66 -22.25 18.90
CA THR A 44 17.39 -22.07 17.47
C THR A 44 16.11 -21.26 17.26
N PHE A 45 15.04 -21.55 18.01
CA PHE A 45 13.78 -20.82 17.91
C PHE A 45 13.95 -19.34 18.28
N ILE A 46 14.61 -19.03 19.40
CA ILE A 46 14.90 -17.64 19.81
C ILE A 46 15.75 -16.94 18.76
N GLY A 47 16.76 -17.63 18.21
CA GLY A 47 17.61 -17.10 17.15
C GLY A 47 16.82 -16.74 15.89
N LEU A 48 15.98 -17.66 15.40
CA LEU A 48 15.14 -17.44 14.23
C LEU A 48 14.12 -16.32 14.48
N LEU A 49 13.45 -16.33 15.63
CA LEU A 49 12.48 -15.31 15.98
C LEU A 49 13.13 -13.92 16.08
N SER A 50 14.31 -13.83 16.69
CA SER A 50 15.05 -12.55 16.78
C SER A 50 15.47 -12.06 15.40
N TYR A 51 15.95 -12.97 14.54
CA TYR A 51 16.28 -12.66 13.15
C TYR A 51 15.07 -12.10 12.39
N GLU A 52 13.93 -12.80 12.43
CA GLU A 52 12.69 -12.35 11.77
C GLU A 52 12.21 -10.99 12.30
N ILE A 53 12.20 -10.80 13.63
CA ILE A 53 11.77 -9.53 14.23
C ILE A 53 12.67 -8.39 13.76
N ILE A 54 14.00 -8.56 13.81
CA ILE A 54 14.94 -7.54 13.34
C ILE A 54 14.71 -7.28 11.86
N TYR A 55 14.63 -8.34 11.05
CA TYR A 55 14.45 -8.28 9.62
C TYR A 55 13.22 -7.48 9.20
N TRP A 56 12.04 -7.84 9.72
CA TRP A 56 10.78 -7.16 9.41
C TRP A 56 10.73 -5.76 10.01
N SER A 57 11.30 -5.54 11.19
CA SER A 57 11.40 -4.20 11.77
C SER A 57 12.25 -3.27 10.90
N GLY A 58 13.37 -3.76 10.34
CA GLY A 58 14.19 -2.98 9.44
C GLY A 58 13.50 -2.65 8.11
N ILE A 59 12.70 -3.57 7.56
CA ILE A 59 11.86 -3.28 6.39
C ILE A 59 10.80 -2.22 6.74
N TYR A 60 10.10 -2.38 7.87
CA TYR A 60 9.06 -1.44 8.30
C TYR A 60 9.61 -0.03 8.54
N LEU A 61 10.83 0.08 9.05
CA LEU A 61 11.53 1.34 9.30
C LEU A 61 12.31 1.87 8.07
N ASN A 62 12.22 1.21 6.91
CA ASN A 62 12.98 1.54 5.70
C ASN A 62 14.51 1.57 5.89
N LEU A 63 15.06 0.71 6.76
CA LEU A 63 16.51 0.56 6.97
C LEU A 63 17.17 -0.36 5.93
N TRP A 64 16.43 -1.33 5.38
CA TRP A 64 16.86 -2.19 4.28
C TRP A 64 15.66 -2.69 3.48
N GLU A 65 15.93 -3.21 2.28
CA GLU A 65 14.92 -3.74 1.38
C GLU A 65 14.76 -5.26 1.52
N TYR A 66 13.58 -5.74 1.10
CA TYR A 66 13.26 -7.16 1.07
C TYR A 66 14.20 -7.91 0.13
N HIS A 67 14.82 -8.99 0.61
CA HIS A 67 15.93 -9.66 -0.07
C HIS A 67 15.51 -10.38 -1.36
N ALA A 68 14.24 -10.75 -1.46
CA ALA A 68 13.72 -11.43 -2.64
C ALA A 68 13.02 -10.47 -3.63
N LYS A 69 13.10 -9.15 -3.42
CA LYS A 69 12.56 -8.14 -4.34
C LYS A 69 13.16 -8.25 -5.74
N ASP A 70 14.43 -8.66 -5.85
CA ASP A 70 15.11 -8.82 -7.14
C ASP A 70 14.93 -10.22 -7.77
N VAL A 71 14.52 -11.22 -6.98
CA VAL A 71 14.31 -12.61 -7.44
C VAL A 71 12.87 -12.84 -7.89
N PHE A 72 11.93 -12.15 -7.25
CA PHE A 72 10.54 -12.06 -7.68
C PHE A 72 10.29 -10.62 -8.13
N THR A 73 10.76 -10.29 -9.33
CA THR A 73 10.07 -9.24 -10.08
C THR A 73 8.69 -9.80 -10.37
N GLU A 74 7.73 -9.49 -9.49
CA GLU A 74 6.32 -9.68 -9.80
C GLU A 74 6.11 -8.97 -11.13
N VAL A 75 5.99 -9.74 -12.21
CA VAL A 75 5.63 -9.20 -13.52
C VAL A 75 4.37 -8.40 -13.26
N PRO A 76 4.35 -7.08 -13.54
CA PRO A 76 3.22 -6.24 -13.19
C PRO A 76 1.96 -6.89 -13.75
N ILE A 77 1.15 -7.44 -12.85
CA ILE A 77 -0.08 -8.11 -13.26
C ILE A 77 -0.94 -7.01 -13.86
N HIS A 78 -1.38 -7.18 -15.11
CA HIS A 78 -2.25 -6.22 -15.77
C HIS A 78 -3.41 -5.87 -14.84
N CYS A 79 -3.72 -4.57 -14.74
CA CYS A 79 -4.79 -4.11 -13.87
C CYS A 79 -6.13 -4.50 -14.50
N ALA A 80 -6.79 -5.53 -13.95
CA ALA A 80 -8.05 -6.05 -14.48
C ALA A 80 -9.25 -5.21 -14.03
N HIS A 81 -9.21 -4.67 -12.82
CA HIS A 81 -10.25 -3.78 -12.32
C HIS A 81 -9.74 -2.82 -11.24
N VAL A 82 -10.40 -1.67 -11.12
CA VAL A 82 -10.07 -0.64 -10.14
C VAL A 82 -11.34 0.03 -9.62
N ASN A 83 -11.35 0.36 -8.33
CA ASN A 83 -12.40 1.17 -7.72
C ASN A 83 -12.03 2.65 -7.83
N ILE A 84 -12.90 3.45 -8.47
CA ILE A 84 -12.72 4.88 -8.64
C ILE A 84 -13.61 5.63 -7.65
N ARG A 85 -13.02 6.50 -6.85
CA ARG A 85 -13.76 7.51 -6.08
C ARG A 85 -13.72 8.83 -6.86
N LEU A 86 -14.82 9.20 -7.46
CA LEU A 86 -14.95 10.38 -8.31
C LEU A 86 -15.50 11.57 -7.52
N ASN A 87 -14.87 12.73 -7.69
CA ASN A 87 -15.38 14.01 -7.23
C ASN A 87 -14.93 15.14 -8.19
N ILE A 88 -15.38 16.36 -7.92
CA ILE A 88 -15.22 17.51 -8.80
C ILE A 88 -14.67 18.67 -8.00
N ILE A 89 -13.79 19.47 -8.61
CA ILE A 89 -13.33 20.75 -8.07
C ILE A 89 -13.41 21.84 -9.13
N ASP A 90 -13.36 23.09 -8.67
CA ASP A 90 -13.09 24.23 -9.55
C ASP A 90 -11.59 24.37 -9.80
N ARG A 91 -11.21 24.83 -11.00
CA ARG A 91 -9.83 25.12 -11.41
C ARG A 91 -9.10 26.06 -10.46
N THR A 92 -9.82 26.99 -9.83
CA THR A 92 -9.27 27.90 -8.81
C THR A 92 -8.78 27.19 -7.55
N ASN A 93 -9.26 25.97 -7.28
CA ASN A 93 -8.94 25.18 -6.10
C ASN A 93 -7.83 24.14 -6.35
N GLU A 94 -7.20 24.09 -7.53
CA GLU A 94 -6.13 23.13 -7.83
C GLU A 94 -4.97 23.17 -6.81
N VAL A 95 -4.59 24.37 -6.35
CA VAL A 95 -3.52 24.51 -5.35
C VAL A 95 -3.92 23.85 -4.02
N ARG A 96 -5.19 24.01 -3.61
CA ARG A 96 -5.72 23.38 -2.40
C ARG A 96 -5.90 21.88 -2.57
N LEU A 97 -6.19 21.41 -3.79
CA LEU A 97 -6.24 19.98 -4.10
C LEU A 97 -4.88 19.32 -3.86
N LYS A 98 -3.82 19.96 -4.37
CA LYS A 98 -2.45 19.49 -4.16
C LYS A 98 -2.10 19.44 -2.68
N GLU A 99 -2.40 20.50 -1.93
CA GLU A 99 -2.20 20.55 -0.48
C GLU A 99 -2.94 19.40 0.24
N TYR A 100 -4.20 19.17 -0.12
CA TYR A 100 -5.02 18.10 0.45
C TYR A 100 -4.38 16.72 0.24
N TYR A 101 -3.94 16.39 -0.97
CA TYR A 101 -3.32 15.10 -1.26
C TYR A 101 -1.90 14.96 -0.70
N ASP A 102 -1.13 16.05 -0.62
CA ASP A 102 0.18 16.06 0.05
C ASP A 102 0.05 15.75 1.54
N ILE A 103 -0.95 16.32 2.21
CA ILE A 103 -1.25 16.00 3.62
C ILE A 103 -1.78 14.58 3.73
N LYS A 104 -2.68 14.15 2.84
CA LYS A 104 -3.25 12.79 2.84
C LYS A 104 -2.16 11.73 2.73
N ASN A 105 -1.19 11.94 1.84
CA ASN A 105 -0.02 11.07 1.68
C ASN A 105 0.83 11.02 2.96
N LYS A 106 1.15 12.17 3.57
CA LYS A 106 1.89 12.23 4.86
C LYS A 106 1.14 11.58 6.02
N SER A 107 -0.19 11.75 6.05
CA SER A 107 -1.06 11.26 7.13
C SER A 107 -1.22 9.74 7.15
N ARG A 108 -0.76 9.03 6.10
CA ARG A 108 -0.83 7.57 5.99
C ARG A 108 -0.24 6.84 7.21
N TYR A 109 0.78 7.42 7.83
CA TYR A 109 1.45 6.88 9.02
C TYR A 109 1.01 7.54 10.34
N HIS A 110 0.42 8.74 10.28
CA HIS A 110 0.15 9.60 11.43
C HIS A 110 -1.22 10.28 11.36
N ASN A 111 -2.27 9.48 11.22
CA ASN A 111 -3.65 9.94 10.96
C ASN A 111 -4.19 10.92 12.02
N LEU A 112 -3.83 10.74 13.30
CA LEU A 112 -4.35 11.56 14.41
C LEU A 112 -3.90 13.03 14.39
N LEU A 113 -2.75 13.34 13.77
CA LEU A 113 -2.20 14.71 13.75
C LEU A 113 -2.87 15.58 12.68
N TYR A 114 -3.21 14.99 11.54
CA TYR A 114 -3.64 15.73 10.35
C TYR A 114 -5.16 15.70 10.12
N TRP A 115 -5.92 14.95 10.94
CA TRP A 115 -7.36 14.76 10.77
C TRP A 115 -8.17 16.07 10.69
N LYS A 116 -7.89 17.04 11.58
CA LYS A 116 -8.59 18.33 11.61
C LYS A 116 -8.29 19.14 10.36
N GLN A 117 -7.01 19.24 9.98
CA GLN A 117 -6.58 19.96 8.78
C GLN A 117 -7.20 19.36 7.51
N LEU A 118 -7.24 18.03 7.41
CA LEU A 118 -7.90 17.33 6.30
C LEU A 118 -9.40 17.57 6.26
N SER A 119 -10.06 17.57 7.43
CA SER A 119 -11.50 17.85 7.53
C SER A 119 -11.82 19.28 7.08
N ASP A 120 -11.03 20.26 7.53
CA ASP A 120 -11.22 21.68 7.21
C ASP A 120 -10.98 21.94 5.71
N LEU A 121 -9.94 21.30 5.12
CA LEU A 121 -9.69 21.37 3.67
C LEU A 121 -10.81 20.71 2.86
N ASN A 122 -11.28 19.54 3.29
CA ASN A 122 -12.31 18.78 2.58
C ASN A 122 -13.64 19.53 2.49
N ALA A 123 -14.01 20.31 3.51
CA ALA A 123 -15.32 20.96 3.62
C ALA A 123 -15.65 21.93 2.47
N ASN A 124 -14.63 22.55 1.84
CA ASN A 124 -14.83 23.56 0.79
C ASN A 124 -14.05 23.25 -0.50
N LEU A 125 -13.39 22.10 -0.58
CA LEU A 125 -12.58 21.74 -1.74
C LEU A 125 -13.41 21.11 -2.85
N PHE A 126 -14.29 20.17 -2.48
CA PHE A 126 -15.03 19.36 -3.43
C PHE A 126 -16.47 19.87 -3.64
N ARG A 127 -16.98 19.74 -4.87
CA ARG A 127 -18.37 20.10 -5.20
C ARG A 127 -19.38 19.10 -4.66
N LEU A 128 -19.03 17.82 -4.61
CA LEU A 128 -19.90 16.78 -4.06
C LEU A 128 -19.59 16.58 -2.57
N ASN A 129 -20.64 16.51 -1.76
CA ASN A 129 -20.55 16.22 -0.32
C ASN A 129 -19.85 14.89 -0.01
N LYS A 130 -19.91 13.93 -0.94
CA LYS A 130 -19.27 12.61 -0.84
C LYS A 130 -18.73 12.21 -2.20
N PHE A 131 -17.62 11.49 -2.17
CA PHE A 131 -17.09 10.83 -3.35
C PHE A 131 -18.05 9.74 -3.81
N VAL A 132 -18.31 9.70 -5.12
CA VAL A 132 -19.12 8.64 -5.72
C VAL A 132 -18.18 7.52 -6.15
N LYS A 133 -18.54 6.29 -5.78
CA LYS A 133 -17.72 5.11 -6.02
C LYS A 133 -18.20 4.41 -7.28
N TYR A 134 -17.28 4.18 -8.20
CA TYR A 134 -17.48 3.38 -9.40
C TYR A 134 -16.50 2.21 -9.41
N TYR A 135 -16.90 1.14 -10.04
CA TYR A 135 -16.08 -0.04 -10.23
C TYR A 135 -15.81 -0.18 -11.73
N PHE A 136 -14.54 -0.09 -12.12
CA PHE A 136 -14.11 -0.15 -13.51
C PHE A 136 -13.42 -1.48 -13.75
N GLU A 137 -13.91 -2.22 -14.75
CA GLU A 137 -13.24 -3.40 -15.28
C GLU A 137 -12.61 -3.07 -16.64
N PHE A 138 -11.48 -3.71 -16.92
CA PHE A 138 -10.78 -3.60 -18.19
C PHE A 138 -10.82 -4.96 -18.89
N SER A 139 -11.42 -5.00 -20.08
CA SER A 139 -11.47 -6.19 -20.90
C SER A 139 -10.25 -6.27 -21.81
N PRO A 140 -9.85 -7.45 -22.31
CA PRO A 140 -8.74 -7.58 -23.27
C PRO A 140 -8.86 -6.60 -24.46
N ASP A 141 -10.07 -6.42 -24.99
CA ASP A 141 -10.38 -5.45 -26.05
C ASP A 141 -9.89 -4.01 -25.74
N ASP A 142 -9.81 -3.63 -24.46
CA ASP A 142 -9.39 -2.30 -24.02
C ASP A 142 -7.88 -2.04 -24.17
N PHE A 143 -7.06 -3.10 -24.32
CA PHE A 143 -5.60 -3.00 -24.32
C PHE A 143 -4.87 -3.93 -25.30
N GLU A 144 -5.57 -4.80 -26.02
CA GLU A 144 -5.00 -5.68 -27.05
C GLU A 144 -4.22 -4.92 -28.14
N MET A 145 -4.59 -3.66 -28.41
CA MET A 145 -3.94 -2.80 -29.39
C MET A 145 -2.75 -2.00 -28.83
N ASN A 146 -2.43 -2.14 -27.55
CA ASN A 146 -1.28 -1.47 -26.93
C ASN A 146 0.03 -2.10 -27.40
N LYS A 147 1.15 -1.37 -27.26
CA LYS A 147 2.47 -1.86 -27.66
C LYS A 147 2.90 -3.10 -26.89
N GLU A 148 2.52 -3.18 -25.61
CA GLU A 148 2.79 -4.29 -24.69
C GLU A 148 1.47 -4.66 -23.98
N PRO A 149 0.57 -5.43 -24.63
CA PRO A 149 -0.74 -5.78 -24.08
C PRO A 149 -0.67 -6.51 -22.72
N GLU A 150 0.44 -7.17 -22.42
CA GLU A 150 0.68 -7.87 -21.15
C GLU A 150 0.60 -6.96 -19.92
N PHE A 151 0.82 -5.64 -20.08
CA PHE A 151 0.73 -4.66 -19.00
C PHE A 151 -0.66 -4.02 -18.86
N GLY A 152 -1.60 -4.36 -19.75
CA GLY A 152 -3.00 -3.93 -19.68
C GLY A 152 -3.24 -2.50 -20.17
N SER A 153 -4.24 -1.83 -19.57
CA SER A 153 -4.64 -0.48 -19.95
C SER A 153 -3.66 0.61 -19.49
N THR A 154 -3.72 1.75 -20.17
CA THR A 154 -2.89 2.93 -19.87
C THR A 154 -3.63 3.96 -19.02
N ILE A 155 -2.89 4.92 -18.46
CA ILE A 155 -3.46 6.06 -17.73
C ILE A 155 -4.37 6.90 -18.66
N SER A 156 -3.99 7.07 -19.92
CA SER A 156 -4.82 7.75 -20.93
C SER A 156 -6.17 7.06 -21.10
N HIS A 157 -6.19 5.72 -21.20
CA HIS A 157 -7.43 4.94 -21.28
C HIS A 157 -8.32 5.21 -20.04
N LEU A 158 -7.75 5.16 -18.84
CA LEU A 158 -8.48 5.40 -17.60
C LEU A 158 -9.06 6.84 -17.53
N ARG A 159 -8.29 7.87 -17.90
CA ARG A 159 -8.78 9.26 -17.96
C ARG A 159 -9.96 9.41 -18.92
N ASN A 160 -9.85 8.83 -20.12
CA ASN A 160 -10.94 8.85 -21.10
C ASN A 160 -12.20 8.13 -20.58
N LYS A 161 -12.03 6.97 -19.95
CA LYS A 161 -13.14 6.20 -19.38
C LYS A 161 -13.85 6.95 -18.25
N ILE A 162 -13.08 7.64 -17.38
CA ILE A 162 -13.64 8.52 -16.32
C ILE A 162 -14.38 9.70 -16.94
N LEU A 163 -13.79 10.38 -17.93
CA LEU A 163 -14.44 11.53 -18.57
C LEU A 163 -15.71 11.14 -19.30
N LYS A 164 -15.70 10.00 -20.02
CA LYS A 164 -16.90 9.45 -20.66
C LYS A 164 -18.01 9.21 -19.63
N LEU A 165 -17.68 8.55 -18.51
CA LEU A 165 -18.63 8.34 -17.42
C LEU A 165 -19.14 9.67 -16.84
N PHE A 166 -18.26 10.67 -16.69
CA PHE A 166 -18.62 11.98 -16.19
C PHE A 166 -19.65 12.66 -17.11
N ASN A 167 -19.43 12.65 -18.42
CA ASN A 167 -20.34 13.27 -19.39
C ASN A 167 -21.65 12.50 -19.57
N GLU A 168 -21.62 11.17 -19.51
CA GLU A 168 -22.81 10.34 -19.73
C GLU A 168 -23.71 10.17 -18.50
N SER A 169 -23.18 10.44 -17.29
CA SER A 169 -23.93 10.21 -16.05
C SER A 169 -24.88 11.35 -15.73
N GLU A 170 -26.15 11.02 -15.47
CA GLU A 170 -27.16 11.99 -15.01
C GLU A 170 -26.76 12.71 -13.71
N LEU A 171 -25.95 12.07 -12.87
CA LEU A 171 -25.47 12.64 -11.61
C LEU A 171 -24.62 13.91 -11.83
N TYR A 172 -23.92 13.98 -12.96
CA TYR A 172 -22.96 15.04 -13.26
C TYR A 172 -23.48 16.06 -14.27
N ARG A 173 -24.73 15.94 -14.70
CA ARG A 173 -25.33 16.77 -15.74
C ARG A 173 -25.27 18.28 -15.44
N ASP A 174 -25.45 18.66 -14.17
CA ASP A 174 -25.38 20.05 -13.73
C ASP A 174 -23.95 20.63 -13.74
N TYR A 175 -22.95 19.75 -13.92
CA TYR A 175 -21.52 20.06 -13.92
C TYR A 175 -20.86 19.80 -15.28
N GLU A 176 -21.63 19.33 -16.27
CA GLU A 176 -21.15 19.07 -17.62
C GLU A 176 -20.72 20.38 -18.29
N ARG A 177 -19.55 20.35 -18.94
CA ARG A 177 -19.07 21.45 -19.78
C ARG A 177 -18.36 20.92 -21.01
N ASP A 178 -18.55 21.62 -22.13
CA ASP A 178 -18.00 21.23 -23.43
C ASP A 178 -16.46 21.37 -23.52
N ASP A 179 -15.83 22.08 -22.59
CA ASP A 179 -14.40 22.39 -22.58
C ASP A 179 -13.55 21.42 -21.76
N VAL A 180 -14.16 20.45 -21.07
CA VAL A 180 -13.43 19.49 -20.23
C VAL A 180 -12.77 18.42 -21.09
N VAL A 181 -11.45 18.32 -21.00
CA VAL A 181 -10.65 17.33 -21.73
C VAL A 181 -10.12 16.24 -20.79
N PRO A 182 -9.67 15.08 -21.30
CA PRO A 182 -9.16 13.99 -20.45
C PRO A 182 -8.02 14.41 -19.50
N ASN A 183 -7.25 15.43 -19.87
CA ASN A 183 -6.18 15.97 -19.04
C ASN A 183 -6.66 16.78 -17.83
N ASP A 184 -7.92 17.23 -17.82
CA ASP A 184 -8.55 17.86 -16.66
C ASP A 184 -8.99 16.81 -15.61
N VAL A 185 -8.86 15.51 -15.93
CA VAL A 185 -9.04 14.41 -14.98
C VAL A 185 -7.73 14.12 -14.25
N LYS A 186 -7.69 14.52 -12.99
CA LYS A 186 -6.59 14.28 -12.06
C LYS A 186 -6.76 12.91 -11.40
N ILE A 187 -5.76 12.04 -11.54
CA ILE A 187 -5.76 10.70 -10.97
C ILE A 187 -4.72 10.65 -9.85
N PHE A 188 -5.13 10.15 -8.69
CA PHE A 188 -4.26 9.91 -7.55
C PHE A 188 -4.16 8.41 -7.32
N ASN A 189 -2.94 7.86 -7.40
CA ASN A 189 -2.71 6.42 -7.25
C ASN A 189 -3.00 5.94 -5.81
N ASN A 190 -2.78 4.64 -5.54
CA ASN A 190 -3.03 4.04 -4.22
C ASN A 190 -2.16 4.64 -3.09
N GLN A 191 -1.15 5.44 -3.43
CA GLN A 191 -0.30 6.17 -2.50
C GLN A 191 -0.71 7.65 -2.35
N TYR A 192 -1.85 8.07 -2.90
CA TYR A 192 -2.32 9.45 -2.93
C TYR A 192 -1.38 10.42 -3.68
N LYS A 193 -0.53 9.90 -4.57
CA LYS A 193 0.31 10.71 -5.45
C LYS A 193 -0.40 10.95 -6.77
N GLU A 194 -0.38 12.20 -7.24
CA GLU A 194 -0.90 12.55 -8.56
C GLU A 194 -0.08 11.83 -9.65
N VAL A 195 -0.77 11.12 -10.54
CA VAL A 195 -0.16 10.56 -11.75
C VAL A 195 -0.12 11.67 -12.80
N SER A 196 1.09 12.08 -13.18
CA SER A 196 1.27 13.23 -14.07
C SER A 196 0.71 12.98 -15.48
N ILE A 197 0.49 14.04 -16.25
CA ILE A 197 0.06 13.94 -17.66
C ILE A 197 1.15 13.28 -18.52
N GLY A 198 2.42 13.44 -18.15
CA GLY A 198 3.54 12.79 -18.84
C GLY A 198 3.52 11.26 -18.76
N GLU A 199 2.75 10.70 -17.83
CA GLU A 199 2.58 9.26 -17.64
C GLU A 199 1.36 8.69 -18.41
N ASN A 200 0.73 9.46 -19.30
CA ASN A 200 -0.47 9.03 -20.04
C ASN A 200 -0.29 7.72 -20.81
N GLU A 201 0.89 7.52 -21.40
CA GLU A 201 1.25 6.33 -22.16
C GLU A 201 1.76 5.18 -21.27
N ASN A 202 1.95 5.44 -19.98
CA ASN A 202 2.33 4.38 -19.04
C ASN A 202 1.11 3.55 -18.63
N TYR A 203 1.41 2.29 -18.32
CA TYR A 203 0.43 1.32 -17.87
C TYR A 203 0.03 1.57 -16.42
N LEU A 204 -1.22 1.25 -16.08
CA LEU A 204 -1.75 1.42 -14.73
C LEU A 204 -0.86 0.79 -13.66
N SER A 205 -0.39 -0.43 -13.92
CA SER A 205 0.48 -1.19 -13.01
C SER A 205 1.82 -0.49 -12.75
N LYS A 206 2.39 0.18 -13.76
CA LYS A 206 3.64 0.96 -13.64
C LYS A 206 3.44 2.26 -12.85
N CYS A 207 2.20 2.75 -12.72
CA CYS A 207 1.87 3.96 -11.96
C CYS A 207 1.36 3.67 -10.53
N ASN A 208 1.62 2.47 -9.99
CA ASN A 208 1.13 2.00 -8.69
C ASN A 208 -0.41 1.97 -8.60
N ILE A 209 -1.06 1.56 -9.70
CA ILE A 209 -2.49 1.29 -9.76
C ILE A 209 -2.65 -0.19 -10.13
N GLU A 210 -2.90 -1.00 -9.11
CA GLU A 210 -3.02 -2.45 -9.24
C GLU A 210 -4.49 -2.90 -9.17
N THR A 211 -4.75 -4.14 -9.57
CA THR A 211 -6.07 -4.75 -9.50
C THR A 211 -6.66 -4.65 -8.08
N GLY A 212 -7.91 -4.21 -7.98
CA GLY A 212 -8.64 -4.07 -6.72
C GLY A 212 -8.31 -2.82 -5.92
N ASN A 213 -7.34 -1.99 -6.35
CA ASN A 213 -7.03 -0.73 -5.68
C ASN A 213 -8.25 0.21 -5.68
N THR A 214 -8.32 1.08 -4.67
CA THR A 214 -9.27 2.21 -4.64
C THR A 214 -8.49 3.50 -4.82
N ILE A 215 -8.72 4.18 -5.93
CA ILE A 215 -8.03 5.42 -6.30
C ILE A 215 -9.00 6.58 -6.35
N ASP A 216 -8.46 7.79 -6.20
CA ASP A 216 -9.25 9.01 -6.30
C ASP A 216 -9.07 9.62 -7.69
N ALA A 217 -10.19 9.97 -8.31
CA ALA A 217 -10.23 10.70 -9.57
C ALA A 217 -10.99 12.00 -9.36
N ILE A 218 -10.38 13.11 -9.77
CA ILE A 218 -10.94 14.45 -9.59
C ILE A 218 -11.05 15.12 -10.94
N VAL A 219 -12.27 15.50 -11.32
CA VAL A 219 -12.52 16.30 -12.53
C VAL A 219 -12.36 17.77 -12.16
N VAL A 220 -11.54 18.49 -12.93
CA VAL A 220 -11.31 19.93 -12.75
C VAL A 220 -12.15 20.71 -13.75
N LEU A 221 -13.04 21.57 -13.25
CA LEU A 221 -13.93 22.42 -14.05
C LEU A 221 -13.49 23.88 -14.04
#